data_AF-A0A3C1GEN4-F1
#
_entry.id   AF-A0A3C1GEN4-F1
#
_cell.length_a   1.000
_cell.length_b   1.000
_cell.length_c   1.000
_cell.angle_alpha   90.00
_cell.angle_beta   90.00
_cell.angle_gamma   90.00
#
_symmetry.space_group_name_H-M   'P 1'
#
loop_
_entity.id
_entity.type
_entity.pdbx_description
1 polymer ?
#
loop_
_entity_poly.entity_id
_entity_poly.type
_entity_poly.pdbx_seq_one_letter_code
_entity_poly.pdbx_strand_id
1 'polypeptide(L)'
;MTVMSSLDLREDWRALLGRRPALAETLAVYEGILDRWADSSAPVVQVGWTAEQCRERWARRVPLLAEMPVPFSPEEVEALLGLALGLLASVGAAEEAALQRFAEAWDRGGIGPAALLPAQGRVGSLEPEIGLERNAVAFLACVSLRPGLDGLFSDCRVQLVDGVWDLGVCPFCGGPPGFADIIEDGRRRLACHLCGGGWVYPRLRCPFCGNDRETDLARLHL
;
A
#
# COMPACT_ATOMS: atom_id res chain seq x y z
N MET A 1 -3.59 25.47 -4.83
CA MET A 1 -2.32 24.81 -5.22
C MET A 1 -2.66 23.36 -5.48
N THR A 2 -2.66 22.94 -6.74
CA THR A 2 -2.94 21.55 -7.13
C THR A 2 -1.81 20.70 -6.57
N VAL A 3 -2.11 19.87 -5.57
CA VAL A 3 -1.17 18.85 -5.11
C VAL A 3 -0.95 17.94 -6.32
N MET A 4 0.26 17.96 -6.90
CA MET A 4 0.64 16.95 -7.88
C MET A 4 0.45 15.60 -7.20
N SER A 5 -0.44 14.78 -7.75
CA SER A 5 -0.67 13.43 -7.26
C SER A 5 0.67 12.70 -7.27
N SER A 6 1.11 12.18 -6.12
CA SER A 6 2.36 11.41 -6.02
C SER A 6 2.30 10.07 -6.78
N LEU A 7 1.17 9.81 -7.44
CA LEU A 7 0.85 8.59 -8.18
C LEU A 7 0.79 8.77 -9.70
N ASP A 8 1.07 9.96 -10.27
CA ASP A 8 1.36 10.04 -11.71
C ASP A 8 2.77 9.50 -11.98
N LEU A 9 2.85 8.18 -12.15
CA LEU A 9 4.08 7.43 -12.35
C LEU A 9 4.38 7.15 -13.83
N ARG A 10 3.66 7.80 -14.77
CA ARG A 10 3.75 7.49 -16.21
C ARG A 10 5.13 7.82 -16.79
N GLU A 11 5.79 8.86 -16.29
CA GLU A 11 7.17 9.18 -16.71
C GLU A 11 8.16 8.15 -16.17
N ASP A 12 8.11 7.84 -14.87
CA ASP A 12 8.96 6.82 -14.23
C ASP A 12 8.77 5.44 -14.85
N TRP A 13 7.53 5.10 -15.22
CA TRP A 13 7.19 3.86 -15.91
C TRP A 13 7.85 3.75 -17.28
N ARG A 14 7.72 4.80 -18.11
CA ARG A 14 8.37 4.86 -19.42
C ARG A 14 9.89 4.81 -19.29
N ALA A 15 10.46 5.49 -18.30
CA ALA A 15 11.88 5.43 -18.01
C ALA A 15 12.33 4.03 -17.59
N LEU A 16 11.56 3.33 -16.75
CA LEU A 16 11.83 1.94 -16.35
C LEU A 16 11.87 1.02 -17.57
N LEU A 17 10.84 1.06 -18.41
CA LEU A 17 10.75 0.21 -19.61
C LEU A 17 11.84 0.55 -20.63
N GLY A 18 12.19 1.82 -20.78
CA GLY A 18 13.31 2.25 -21.63
C GLY A 18 14.67 1.69 -21.17
N ARG A 19 14.91 1.64 -19.85
CA ARG A 19 16.14 1.04 -19.28
C ARG A 19 16.13 -0.49 -19.28
N ARG A 20 14.95 -1.11 -19.27
CA ARG A 20 14.76 -2.56 -19.11
C ARG A 20 13.72 -3.09 -20.12
N PRO A 21 13.99 -2.99 -21.43
CA PRO A 21 13.01 -3.33 -22.46
C PRO A 21 12.56 -4.79 -22.43
N ALA A 22 13.44 -5.70 -21.96
CA ALA A 22 13.11 -7.12 -21.80
C ALA A 22 11.98 -7.40 -20.79
N LEU A 23 11.64 -6.45 -19.92
CA LEU A 23 10.55 -6.58 -18.95
C LEU A 23 9.22 -6.05 -19.47
N ALA A 24 9.19 -5.39 -20.64
CA ALA A 24 8.01 -4.64 -21.10
C ALA A 24 6.76 -5.52 -21.24
N GLU A 25 6.90 -6.71 -21.83
CA GLU A 25 5.78 -7.64 -21.99
C GLU A 25 5.23 -8.12 -20.64
N THR A 26 6.11 -8.56 -19.74
CA THR A 26 5.72 -9.04 -18.40
C THR A 26 5.07 -7.95 -17.55
N LEU A 27 5.50 -6.70 -17.75
CA LEU A 27 5.06 -5.55 -16.98
C LEU A 27 3.87 -4.82 -17.59
N ALA A 28 3.49 -5.11 -18.83
CA ALA A 28 2.41 -4.42 -19.56
C ALA A 28 1.08 -4.37 -18.79
N VAL A 29 0.80 -5.40 -17.98
CA VAL A 29 -0.41 -5.48 -17.14
C VAL A 29 -0.56 -4.30 -16.17
N TYR A 30 0.55 -3.67 -15.76
CA TYR A 30 0.54 -2.55 -14.83
C TYR A 30 0.24 -1.19 -15.48
N GLU A 31 0.42 -1.06 -16.80
CA GLU A 31 0.22 0.23 -17.49
C GLU A 31 -1.21 0.76 -17.28
N GLY A 32 -2.20 -0.11 -17.46
CA GLY A 32 -3.61 0.24 -17.20
C GLY A 32 -3.90 0.60 -15.75
N ILE A 33 -3.16 0.04 -14.77
CA ILE A 33 -3.29 0.43 -13.36
C ILE A 33 -2.72 1.85 -13.15
N LEU A 34 -1.52 2.09 -13.67
CA LEU A 34 -0.81 3.36 -13.49
C LEU A 34 -1.55 4.52 -14.16
N ASP A 35 -2.13 4.31 -15.34
CA ASP A 35 -2.98 5.31 -15.99
C ASP A 35 -4.20 5.64 -15.14
N ARG A 36 -4.87 4.61 -14.59
CA ARG A 36 -6.03 4.82 -13.72
C ARG A 36 -5.67 5.48 -12.40
N TRP A 37 -4.49 5.22 -11.86
CA TRP A 37 -3.99 5.94 -10.69
C TRP A 37 -3.67 7.39 -10.98
N ALA A 38 -3.07 7.69 -12.14
CA ALA A 38 -2.75 9.06 -12.56
C ALA A 38 -4.03 9.88 -12.82
N ASP A 39 -5.05 9.26 -13.41
CA ASP A 39 -6.34 9.89 -13.70
C ASP A 39 -7.29 9.88 -12.50
N SER A 40 -7.00 9.07 -11.47
CA SER A 40 -7.80 9.02 -10.25
C SER A 40 -7.65 10.35 -9.50
N SER A 41 -8.76 11.09 -9.46
CA SER A 41 -8.94 12.08 -8.41
C SER A 41 -9.34 11.31 -7.16
N ALA A 42 -8.36 10.96 -6.31
CA ALA A 42 -8.67 10.37 -5.02
C ALA A 42 -9.74 11.25 -4.34
N PRO A 43 -10.86 10.68 -3.85
CA PRO A 43 -11.79 11.45 -3.07
C PRO A 43 -11.00 12.03 -1.92
N VAL A 44 -10.95 13.36 -1.88
CA VAL A 44 -10.23 14.13 -0.89
C VAL A 44 -11.04 14.03 0.41
N VAL A 45 -11.07 12.84 1.02
CA VAL A 45 -11.43 12.71 2.41
C VAL A 45 -10.26 13.33 3.17
N GLN A 46 -10.31 14.66 3.33
CA GLN A 46 -9.42 15.37 4.23
C GLN A 46 -9.80 14.96 5.64
N VAL A 47 -9.29 13.81 6.10
CA VAL A 47 -9.15 13.59 7.53
C VAL A 47 -8.01 14.50 7.95
N GLY A 48 -8.35 15.75 8.26
CA GLY A 48 -7.44 16.79 8.66
C GLY A 48 -6.88 16.51 10.05
N TRP A 49 -6.08 15.44 10.18
CA TRP A 49 -5.29 15.24 11.38
C TRP A 49 -4.36 16.43 11.54
N THR A 50 -4.44 17.09 12.69
CA THR A 50 -3.44 18.09 13.03
C THR A 50 -2.10 17.39 13.23
N ALA A 51 -1.01 18.14 13.04
CA ALA A 51 0.33 17.64 13.30
C ALA A 51 0.48 17.10 14.74
N GLU A 52 -0.23 17.69 15.70
CA GLU A 52 -0.27 17.24 17.09
C GLU A 52 -0.95 15.88 17.23
N GLN A 53 -2.11 15.68 16.61
CA GLN A 53 -2.83 14.41 16.64
C GLN A 53 -2.06 13.26 15.98
N CYS A 54 -1.29 13.55 14.92
CA CYS A 54 -0.38 12.58 14.31
C CYS A 54 0.73 12.19 15.30
N ARG A 55 1.41 13.18 15.89
CA ARG A 55 2.50 12.96 16.85
C ARG A 55 2.06 12.19 18.08
N GLU A 56 0.88 12.51 18.63
CA GLU A 56 0.33 11.82 19.80
C GLU A 56 0.11 10.32 19.53
N ARG A 57 -0.38 9.96 18.33
CA ARG A 57 -0.55 8.55 17.93
C ARG A 57 0.76 7.83 17.78
N TRP A 58 1.73 8.45 17.10
CA TRP A 58 3.03 7.83 16.92
C TRP A 58 3.80 7.67 18.24
N ALA A 59 3.68 8.63 19.16
CA ALA A 59 4.21 8.51 20.52
C ALA A 59 3.60 7.32 21.27
N ARG A 60 2.32 7.02 21.03
CA ARG A 60 1.63 5.83 21.53
C ARG A 60 1.92 4.56 20.72
N ARG A 61 2.75 4.64 19.67
CA ARG A 61 3.11 3.53 18.77
C ARG A 61 1.91 2.98 17.98
N VAL A 62 0.94 3.83 17.64
CA VAL A 62 -0.28 3.48 16.92
C VAL A 62 -0.26 4.06 15.49
N PRO A 63 -0.48 3.26 14.43
CA PRO A 63 -0.65 3.78 13.08
C PRO A 63 -1.91 4.66 12.97
N LEU A 64 -1.87 5.71 12.14
CA LEU A 64 -3.00 6.66 12.02
C LEU A 64 -4.33 5.98 11.65
N LEU A 65 -4.30 5.01 10.73
CA LEU A 65 -5.49 4.29 10.27
C LEU A 65 -6.13 3.43 11.37
N ALA A 66 -5.37 3.00 12.38
CA ALA A 66 -5.88 2.09 13.41
C ALA A 66 -6.93 2.74 14.33
N GLU A 67 -6.91 4.07 14.46
CA GLU A 67 -7.89 4.85 15.24
C GLU A 67 -8.80 5.69 14.34
N MET A 68 -9.05 5.23 13.12
CA MET A 68 -9.91 5.89 12.14
C MET A 68 -11.06 4.94 11.74
N PRO A 69 -12.29 5.45 11.55
CA PRO A 69 -13.31 4.72 10.79
C PRO A 69 -12.78 4.31 9.40
N VAL A 70 -13.39 3.31 8.78
CA VAL A 70 -13.05 2.92 7.41
C VAL A 70 -13.19 4.15 6.50
N PRO A 71 -12.11 4.62 5.86
CA PRO A 71 -12.09 5.94 5.23
C PRO A 71 -12.65 5.96 3.80
N PHE A 72 -13.18 4.83 3.33
CA PHE A 72 -13.64 4.66 1.95
C PHE A 72 -15.03 4.06 1.92
N SER A 73 -15.88 4.56 1.03
CA SER A 73 -17.11 3.88 0.64
C SER A 73 -16.82 2.79 -0.40
N PRO A 74 -17.69 1.77 -0.55
CA PRO A 74 -17.55 0.78 -1.62
C PRO A 74 -17.48 1.42 -3.01
N GLU A 75 -18.30 2.43 -3.28
CA GLU A 75 -18.41 3.10 -4.59
C GLU A 75 -17.11 3.83 -4.97
N GLU A 76 -16.40 4.40 -3.98
CA GLU A 76 -15.11 5.07 -4.21
C GLU A 76 -14.01 4.10 -4.65
N VAL A 77 -14.11 2.83 -4.25
CA VAL A 77 -13.09 1.80 -4.47
C VAL A 77 -13.42 0.92 -5.69
N GLU A 78 -14.70 0.84 -6.06
CA GLU A 78 -15.26 -0.11 -7.02
C GLU A 78 -14.58 -0.10 -8.38
N ALA A 79 -14.32 1.08 -8.96
CA ALA A 79 -13.72 1.19 -10.29
C ALA A 79 -12.32 0.56 -10.37
N LEU A 80 -11.48 0.82 -9.37
CA LEU A 80 -10.12 0.24 -9.31
C LEU A 80 -10.16 -1.22 -8.86
N LEU A 81 -11.12 -1.59 -8.02
CA LEU A 81 -11.33 -2.98 -7.60
C LEU A 81 -11.75 -3.86 -8.79
N GLY A 82 -12.67 -3.40 -9.62
CA GLY A 82 -13.09 -4.09 -10.84
C GLY A 82 -11.94 -4.27 -11.83
N LEU A 83 -11.10 -3.25 -12.00
CA LEU A 83 -9.85 -3.36 -12.78
C LEU A 83 -8.94 -4.46 -12.21
N ALA A 84 -8.71 -4.45 -10.90
CA ALA A 84 -7.83 -5.43 -10.24
C ALA A 84 -8.37 -6.87 -10.37
N LEU A 85 -9.67 -7.08 -10.20
CA LEU A 85 -10.32 -8.38 -10.39
C LEU A 85 -10.17 -8.88 -11.83
N GLY A 86 -10.42 -8.01 -12.81
CA GLY A 86 -10.24 -8.33 -14.23
C GLY A 86 -8.80 -8.71 -14.59
N LEU A 87 -7.82 -8.05 -13.96
CA LEU A 87 -6.40 -8.37 -14.14
C LEU A 87 -6.01 -9.71 -13.51
N LEU A 88 -6.49 -10.03 -12.30
CA LEU A 88 -6.26 -11.34 -11.69
C LEU A 88 -6.85 -12.46 -12.53
N ALA A 89 -8.03 -12.25 -13.10
CA ALA A 89 -8.68 -13.20 -13.99
C ALA A 89 -7.87 -13.40 -15.28
N SER A 90 -7.42 -12.32 -15.92
CA SER A 90 -6.75 -12.39 -17.23
C SER A 90 -5.39 -13.10 -17.18
N VAL A 91 -4.67 -12.99 -16.06
CA VAL A 91 -3.37 -13.66 -15.86
C VAL A 91 -3.49 -15.02 -15.16
N GLY A 92 -4.69 -15.45 -14.78
CA GLY A 92 -4.93 -16.70 -14.05
C GLY A 92 -4.31 -16.74 -12.65
N ALA A 93 -4.18 -15.58 -11.99
CA ALA A 93 -3.57 -15.47 -10.65
C ALA A 93 -4.54 -15.79 -9.49
N ALA A 94 -5.80 -16.12 -9.80
CA ALA A 94 -6.79 -16.58 -8.83
C ALA A 94 -7.82 -17.48 -9.52
N GLU A 95 -8.42 -18.39 -8.76
CA GLU A 95 -9.52 -19.23 -9.25
C GLU A 95 -10.74 -18.37 -9.60
N GLU A 96 -11.34 -18.63 -10.76
CA GLU A 96 -12.54 -17.91 -11.22
C GLU A 96 -13.69 -18.00 -10.20
N ALA A 97 -13.88 -19.17 -9.58
CA ALA A 97 -14.88 -19.35 -8.53
C ALA A 97 -14.60 -18.49 -7.28
N ALA A 98 -13.33 -18.25 -6.94
CA ALA A 98 -12.97 -17.38 -5.81
C ALA A 98 -13.18 -15.91 -6.13
N LEU A 99 -12.85 -15.48 -7.35
CA LEU A 99 -13.12 -14.13 -7.84
C LEU A 99 -14.63 -13.84 -7.87
N GLN A 100 -15.44 -14.81 -8.33
CA GLN A 100 -16.89 -14.71 -8.35
C GLN A 100 -17.48 -14.60 -6.93
N ARG A 101 -17.04 -15.44 -5.99
CA ARG A 101 -17.46 -15.35 -4.58
C ARG A 101 -17.12 -14.00 -3.97
N PHE A 102 -15.93 -13.47 -4.26
CA PHE A 102 -15.52 -12.13 -3.81
C PHE A 102 -16.47 -11.05 -4.35
N ALA A 103 -16.67 -11.02 -5.67
CA ALA A 103 -17.52 -10.03 -6.32
C ALA A 103 -18.96 -10.07 -5.78
N GLU A 104 -19.54 -11.26 -5.66
CA GLU A 104 -20.89 -11.40 -5.10
C GLU A 104 -21.00 -10.99 -3.62
N ALA A 105 -19.96 -11.28 -2.82
CA ALA A 105 -19.93 -10.86 -1.43
C ALA A 105 -19.82 -9.33 -1.33
N TRP A 106 -19.09 -8.68 -2.23
CA TRP A 106 -18.97 -7.24 -2.33
C TRP A 106 -20.31 -6.60 -2.71
N ASP A 107 -20.95 -7.09 -3.78
CA ASP A 107 -22.22 -6.57 -4.29
C ASP A 107 -23.36 -6.69 -3.26
N ARG A 108 -23.35 -7.76 -2.46
CA ARG A 108 -24.32 -7.95 -1.35
C ARG A 108 -23.98 -7.17 -0.09
N GLY A 109 -22.86 -6.44 -0.06
CA GLY A 109 -22.38 -5.71 1.12
C GLY A 109 -21.89 -6.61 2.26
N GLY A 110 -21.64 -7.89 2.00
CA GLY A 110 -21.08 -8.84 2.97
C GLY A 110 -19.59 -8.64 3.21
N ILE A 111 -18.88 -8.08 2.21
CA ILE A 111 -17.53 -7.54 2.35
C ILE A 111 -17.50 -6.11 1.80
N GLY A 112 -16.55 -5.31 2.26
CA GLY A 112 -16.37 -3.94 1.81
C GLY A 112 -14.91 -3.50 1.96
N PRO A 113 -14.61 -2.20 1.83
CA PRO A 113 -13.23 -1.69 1.84
C PRO A 113 -12.41 -2.10 3.09
N ALA A 114 -13.08 -2.30 4.23
CA ALA A 114 -12.46 -2.80 5.46
C ALA A 114 -11.67 -4.11 5.25
N ALA A 115 -12.18 -5.03 4.44
CA ALA A 115 -11.53 -6.31 4.15
C ALA A 115 -10.22 -6.16 3.37
N LEU A 116 -10.00 -5.01 2.73
CA LEU A 116 -8.79 -4.70 1.98
C LEU A 116 -7.80 -3.84 2.80
N LEU A 117 -8.20 -3.34 3.98
CA LEU A 117 -7.29 -2.66 4.90
C LEU A 117 -6.26 -3.65 5.48
N PRO A 118 -5.05 -3.18 5.81
CA PRO A 118 -3.99 -4.04 6.29
C PRO A 118 -4.30 -4.55 7.71
N ALA A 119 -3.76 -5.71 8.03
CA ALA A 119 -3.70 -6.25 9.38
C ALA A 119 -2.24 -6.61 9.72
N GLN A 120 -1.99 -7.03 10.96
CA GLN A 120 -0.64 -7.36 11.41
C GLN A 120 0.06 -8.34 10.44
N GLY A 121 1.16 -7.89 9.83
CA GLY A 121 1.97 -8.67 8.91
C GLY A 121 1.38 -8.93 7.52
N ARG A 122 0.25 -8.31 7.15
CA ARG A 122 -0.44 -8.55 5.87
C ARG A 122 -1.02 -7.29 5.24
N VAL A 123 -0.99 -7.25 3.91
CA VAL A 123 -1.72 -6.26 3.10
C VAL A 123 -3.08 -6.87 2.77
N GLY A 124 -4.16 -6.26 3.27
CA GLY A 124 -5.50 -6.84 3.25
C GLY A 124 -5.79 -7.79 4.43
N SER A 125 -7.06 -7.84 4.82
CA SER A 125 -7.57 -8.59 5.98
C SER A 125 -8.76 -9.48 5.65
N LEU A 126 -9.00 -9.73 4.36
CA LEU A 126 -10.07 -10.60 3.87
C LEU A 126 -10.03 -11.97 4.52
N GLU A 127 -11.22 -12.46 4.87
CA GLU A 127 -11.39 -13.75 5.52
C GLU A 127 -11.13 -14.93 4.56
N PRO A 128 -10.59 -16.06 5.05
CA PRO A 128 -10.20 -17.20 4.20
C PRO A 128 -11.34 -17.86 3.41
N GLU A 129 -12.58 -17.74 3.86
CA GLU A 129 -13.77 -18.41 3.30
C GLU A 129 -14.08 -17.95 1.87
N ILE A 130 -13.63 -16.75 1.48
CA ILE A 130 -13.74 -16.28 0.09
C ILE A 130 -12.87 -17.15 -0.83
N GLY A 131 -11.79 -17.73 -0.30
CA GLY A 131 -10.88 -18.62 -1.03
C GLY A 131 -9.90 -17.89 -1.94
N LEU A 132 -9.66 -16.60 -1.73
CA LEU A 132 -8.58 -15.86 -2.40
C LEU A 132 -7.27 -16.03 -1.64
N GLU A 133 -6.20 -16.32 -2.39
CA GLU A 133 -4.85 -16.37 -1.80
C GLU A 133 -4.39 -15.00 -1.30
N ARG A 134 -3.48 -15.01 -0.32
CA ARG A 134 -2.94 -13.79 0.31
C ARG A 134 -2.40 -12.78 -0.70
N ASN A 135 -1.70 -13.25 -1.74
CA ASN A 135 -1.12 -12.36 -2.75
C ASN A 135 -2.19 -11.72 -3.64
N ALA A 136 -3.25 -12.46 -3.98
CA ALA A 136 -4.40 -11.92 -4.69
C ALA A 136 -5.10 -10.84 -3.86
N VAL A 137 -5.35 -11.10 -2.56
CA VAL A 137 -5.92 -10.10 -1.64
C VAL A 137 -5.02 -8.86 -1.52
N ALA A 138 -3.71 -9.05 -1.38
CA ALA A 138 -2.76 -7.94 -1.32
C ALA A 138 -2.75 -7.12 -2.61
N PHE A 139 -2.84 -7.76 -3.77
CA PHE A 139 -2.96 -7.10 -5.07
C PHE A 139 -4.25 -6.28 -5.17
N LEU A 140 -5.40 -6.86 -4.82
CA LEU A 140 -6.68 -6.15 -4.78
C LEU A 140 -6.59 -4.92 -3.87
N ALA A 141 -6.03 -5.06 -2.67
CA ALA A 141 -5.86 -3.96 -1.73
C ALA A 141 -4.93 -2.86 -2.28
N CYS A 142 -3.78 -3.23 -2.84
CA CYS A 142 -2.83 -2.26 -3.40
C CYS A 142 -3.40 -1.51 -4.60
N VAL A 143 -4.05 -2.20 -5.55
CA VAL A 143 -4.61 -1.55 -6.75
C VAL A 143 -5.77 -0.62 -6.39
N SER A 144 -6.65 -1.06 -5.50
CA SER A 144 -7.91 -0.38 -5.23
C SER A 144 -7.82 0.71 -4.16
N LEU A 145 -6.96 0.56 -3.14
CA LEU A 145 -6.89 1.50 -2.02
C LEU A 145 -5.74 2.49 -2.11
N ARG A 146 -4.70 2.23 -2.93
CA ARG A 146 -3.50 3.06 -2.92
C ARG A 146 -3.78 4.54 -3.25
N PRO A 147 -4.57 4.90 -4.28
CA PRO A 147 -4.90 6.30 -4.54
C PRO A 147 -5.59 7.00 -3.38
N GLY A 148 -6.60 6.36 -2.79
CA GLY A 148 -7.31 6.91 -1.63
C GLY A 148 -6.40 7.07 -0.41
N LEU A 149 -5.57 6.07 -0.10
CA LEU A 149 -4.64 6.12 1.04
C LEU A 149 -3.48 7.09 0.82
N ASP A 150 -3.05 7.32 -0.42
CA ASP A 150 -2.03 8.30 -0.74
C ASP A 150 -2.52 9.72 -0.46
N GLY A 151 -3.71 10.04 -0.97
CA GLY A 151 -4.39 11.31 -0.71
C GLY A 151 -4.72 11.51 0.78
N LEU A 152 -5.24 10.48 1.45
CA LEU A 152 -5.59 10.52 2.87
C LEU A 152 -4.41 10.92 3.78
N PHE A 153 -3.20 10.47 3.45
CA PHE A 153 -2.02 10.67 4.29
C PHE A 153 -1.06 11.75 3.77
N SER A 154 -1.36 12.46 2.68
CA SER A 154 -0.46 13.45 2.08
C SER A 154 0.04 14.47 3.12
N ASP A 155 -0.88 15.03 3.89
CA ASP A 155 -0.61 16.11 4.84
C ASP A 155 0.02 15.60 6.14
N CYS A 156 -0.19 14.31 6.45
CA CYS A 156 0.38 13.64 7.61
C CYS A 156 1.85 13.27 7.39
N ARG A 157 2.25 12.94 6.16
CA ARG A 157 3.60 12.49 5.83
C ARG A 157 4.66 13.53 6.17
N VAL A 158 4.38 14.79 5.89
CA VAL A 158 5.31 15.91 6.18
C VAL A 158 5.51 16.15 7.68
N GLN A 159 4.63 15.60 8.53
CA GLN A 159 4.71 15.72 9.99
C GLN A 159 5.57 14.63 10.64
N LEU A 160 5.89 13.56 9.90
CA LEU A 160 6.66 12.45 10.44
C LEU A 160 8.15 12.85 10.53
N VAL A 161 8.58 13.16 11.75
CA VAL A 161 9.98 13.43 12.05
C VAL A 161 10.71 12.12 12.36
N ASP A 162 11.96 12.03 11.94
CA ASP A 162 12.80 10.87 12.18
C ASP A 162 12.95 10.57 13.68
N GLY A 163 12.98 9.28 14.02
CA GLY A 163 13.11 8.81 15.40
C GLY A 163 11.81 8.76 16.20
N VAL A 164 10.72 9.38 15.72
CA VAL A 164 9.40 9.28 16.35
C VAL A 164 8.79 7.88 16.16
N TRP A 165 9.14 7.21 15.08
CA TRP A 165 8.64 5.88 14.74
C TRP A 165 9.80 4.92 14.45
N ASP A 166 9.85 3.81 15.19
CA ASP A 166 10.89 2.79 15.07
C ASP A 166 10.33 1.38 14.87
N LEU A 167 9.04 1.28 14.52
CA LEU A 167 8.37 0.02 14.23
C LEU A 167 8.55 -0.39 12.77
N GLY A 168 8.57 -1.71 12.55
CA GLY A 168 8.65 -2.32 11.23
C GLY A 168 7.32 -2.41 10.49
N VAL A 169 6.35 -1.57 10.86
CA VAL A 169 5.05 -1.41 10.17
C VAL A 169 4.85 0.06 9.83
N CYS A 170 4.04 0.33 8.82
CA CYS A 170 3.80 1.68 8.33
C CYS A 170 3.14 2.56 9.42
N PRO A 171 3.67 3.76 9.73
CA PRO A 171 3.11 4.68 10.72
C PRO A 171 1.75 5.27 10.31
N PHE A 172 1.39 5.15 9.04
CA PHE A 172 0.15 5.69 8.49
C PHE A 172 -0.94 4.63 8.46
N CYS A 173 -0.76 3.57 7.68
CA CYS A 173 -1.78 2.54 7.49
C CYS A 173 -1.57 1.27 8.31
N GLY A 174 -0.41 1.06 8.95
CA GLY A 174 -0.11 -0.17 9.68
C GLY A 174 0.30 -1.37 8.81
N GLY A 175 0.33 -1.22 7.49
CA GLY A 175 0.78 -2.28 6.57
C GLY A 175 2.28 -2.57 6.68
N PRO A 176 2.74 -3.76 6.26
CA PRO A 176 4.16 -4.11 6.23
C PRO A 176 4.94 -3.28 5.19
N PRO A 177 6.27 -3.10 5.36
CA PRO A 177 7.11 -2.50 4.33
C PRO A 177 7.16 -3.40 3.09
N GLY A 178 7.04 -2.80 1.90
CA GLY A 178 7.21 -3.50 0.63
C GLY A 178 8.65 -3.55 0.15
N PHE A 179 9.39 -2.45 0.37
CA PHE A 179 10.80 -2.35 0.04
C PHE A 179 11.50 -1.36 0.96
N ALA A 180 12.82 -1.27 0.83
CA ALA A 180 13.63 -0.32 1.56
C ALA A 180 14.69 0.29 0.64
N ASP A 181 14.89 1.59 0.76
CA ASP A 181 15.95 2.33 0.09
C ASP A 181 17.02 2.76 1.10
N ILE A 182 18.23 2.99 0.60
CA ILE A 182 19.24 3.77 1.31
C ILE A 182 19.23 5.16 0.71
N ILE A 183 18.84 6.16 1.51
CA ILE A 183 18.80 7.56 1.08
C ILE A 183 20.20 8.18 1.15
N GLU A 184 20.37 9.38 0.59
CA GLU A 184 21.69 10.02 0.38
C GLU A 184 22.55 10.14 1.65
N ASP A 185 21.92 10.37 2.81
CA ASP A 185 22.59 10.45 4.11
C ASP A 185 22.98 9.08 4.72
N GLY A 186 22.77 7.98 3.96
CA GLY A 186 23.13 6.63 4.34
C GLY A 186 22.14 5.93 5.27
N ARG A 187 21.02 6.59 5.65
CA ARG A 187 19.96 5.96 6.45
C ARG A 187 19.09 5.05 5.59
N ARG A 188 18.49 4.06 6.24
CA ARG A 188 17.51 3.18 5.60
C ARG A 188 16.12 3.77 5.74
N ARG A 189 15.43 3.91 4.62
CA ARG A 189 14.01 4.30 4.55
C ARG A 189 13.19 3.10 4.10
N LEU A 190 12.23 2.68 4.91
CA LEU A 190 11.22 1.71 4.51
C LEU A 190 10.11 2.41 3.71
N ALA A 191 9.50 1.69 2.77
CA ALA A 191 8.38 2.18 1.98
C ALA A 191 7.19 1.20 2.05
N CYS A 192 5.99 1.72 2.32
CA CYS A 192 4.76 0.95 2.35
C CYS A 192 4.26 0.63 0.93
N HIS A 193 4.01 -0.65 0.64
CA HIS A 193 3.46 -1.05 -0.67
C HIS A 193 1.98 -0.66 -0.83
N LEU A 194 1.24 -0.56 0.28
CA LEU A 194 -0.18 -0.22 0.27
C LEU A 194 -0.41 1.29 0.13
N CYS A 195 -0.06 2.08 1.15
CA CYS A 195 -0.35 3.52 1.12
C CYS A 195 0.74 4.38 0.48
N GLY A 196 1.94 3.85 0.23
CA GLY A 196 3.07 4.63 -0.33
C GLY A 196 3.88 5.44 0.68
N GLY A 197 3.48 5.49 1.95
CA GLY A 197 4.23 6.21 2.98
C GLY A 197 5.63 5.63 3.24
N GLY A 198 6.59 6.52 3.50
CA GLY A 198 7.98 6.17 3.84
C GLY A 198 8.35 6.60 5.26
N TRP A 199 9.24 5.83 5.92
CA TRP A 199 9.76 6.16 7.25
C TRP A 199 11.19 5.63 7.45
N VAL A 200 12.00 6.35 8.23
CA VAL A 200 13.34 5.90 8.59
C VAL A 200 13.26 4.73 9.57
N TYR A 201 14.12 3.74 9.37
CA TYR A 201 14.18 2.54 10.21
C TYR A 201 15.64 2.11 10.42
N PRO A 202 16.01 1.51 11.57
CA PRO A 202 17.38 1.08 11.82
C PRO A 202 17.92 0.14 10.72
N ARG A 203 19.18 0.37 10.31
CA ARG A 203 19.83 -0.42 9.25
C ARG A 203 20.03 -1.88 9.65
N LEU A 204 20.52 -2.09 10.86
CA LEU A 204 20.82 -3.41 11.42
C LEU A 204 19.64 -3.91 12.27
N ARG A 205 18.43 -3.86 11.70
CA ARG A 205 17.24 -4.45 12.33
C ARG A 205 16.33 -5.03 11.26
N CYS A 206 15.80 -6.23 11.49
CA CYS A 206 14.80 -6.84 10.64
C CYS A 206 13.44 -6.17 10.89
N PRO A 207 12.78 -5.58 9.87
CA PRO A 207 11.48 -4.94 10.07
C PRO A 207 10.34 -5.93 10.35
N PHE A 208 10.55 -7.22 10.09
CA PHE A 208 9.52 -8.24 10.29
C PHE A 208 9.57 -8.86 11.69
N CYS A 209 10.75 -9.27 12.17
CA CYS A 209 10.91 -9.92 13.47
C CYS A 209 11.58 -9.06 14.54
N GLY A 210 12.07 -7.86 14.18
CA GLY A 210 12.74 -6.94 15.11
C GLY A 210 14.17 -7.33 15.49
N ASN A 211 14.70 -8.45 14.98
CA ASN A 211 16.05 -8.88 15.29
C ASN A 211 17.11 -7.87 14.83
N ASP A 212 18.00 -7.47 15.73
CA ASP A 212 19.09 -6.52 15.48
C ASP A 212 20.49 -7.10 15.75
N ARG A 213 20.59 -8.43 15.90
CA ARG A 213 21.87 -9.13 16.00
C ARG A 213 22.54 -9.23 14.62
N GLU A 214 23.72 -8.64 14.50
CA GLU A 214 24.50 -8.63 13.25
C GLU A 214 24.77 -10.04 12.71
N THR A 215 25.05 -11.01 13.59
CA THR A 215 25.35 -12.41 13.23
C THR A 215 24.20 -13.13 12.55
N ASP A 216 22.98 -12.64 12.73
CA ASP A 216 21.75 -13.24 12.24
C ASP A 216 21.23 -12.52 10.96
N LEU A 217 21.94 -11.48 10.51
CA LEU A 217 21.60 -10.67 9.34
C LEU A 217 22.65 -10.87 8.24
N ALA A 218 22.21 -11.31 7.06
CA ALA A 218 23.07 -11.47 5.89
C ALA A 218 22.63 -10.54 4.75
N ARG A 219 23.59 -9.98 4.00
CA ARG A 219 23.33 -9.21 2.78
C ARG A 219 23.64 -10.07 1.56
N LEU A 220 22.61 -10.40 0.80
CA LEU A 220 22.75 -11.09 -0.48
C LEU A 220 22.89 -10.04 -1.59
N HIS A 221 23.92 -10.20 -2.41
CA HIS A 221 24.10 -9.43 -3.65
C HIS A 221 23.83 -10.40 -4.81
N LEU A 222 22.78 -10.14 -5.58
CA LEU A 222 22.38 -10.89 -6.77
C LEU A 222 22.87 -10.19 -8.03
#